data_AF-A0A7C3QFQ7-F1
#
_entry.id   AF-A0A7C3QFQ7-F1
#
_cell.length_a   1.000
_cell.length_b   1.000
_cell.length_c   1.000
_cell.angle_alpha   90.00
_cell.angle_beta   90.00
_cell.angle_gamma   90.00
#
_symmetry.space_group_name_H-M   'P 1'
#
loop_
_entity.id
_entity.type
_entity.pdbx_description
1 polymer ?
#
loop_
_entity_poly.entity_id
_entity_poly.type
_entity_poly.pdbx_seq_one_letter_code
_entity_poly.pdbx_strand_id
1 'polypeptide(L)' 'MATPIDPLEPLYAPIQAIQNLIEQFDNQGIIIGGVAASILGKPRLTADADGMLLLSIDAIEQLVVLARKEGLIPRLPDV' A
#
# COMPACT_ATOMS: atom_id res chain seq x y z
N MET A 1 -1.14 11.19 31.53
CA MET A 1 -0.14 10.73 30.54
C MET A 1 -0.77 10.86 29.17
N ALA A 2 -0.15 11.55 28.21
CA ALA A 2 -0.66 11.61 26.85
C ALA A 2 -0.40 10.26 26.16
N THR A 3 -1.40 9.73 25.46
CA THR A 3 -1.23 8.56 24.59
C THR A 3 -0.14 8.88 23.57
N PRO A 4 0.86 8.01 23.35
CA PRO A 4 1.79 8.18 22.26
C PRO A 4 1.00 8.23 20.94
N ILE A 5 1.11 9.32 20.20
CA ILE A 5 0.52 9.41 18.86
C ILE A 5 1.35 8.48 17.96
N ASP A 6 0.73 7.46 17.35
CA ASP A 6 1.40 6.70 16.30
C ASP A 6 1.42 7.56 15.03
N PRO A 7 2.59 7.99 14.54
CA PRO A 7 2.69 8.79 13.33
C PRO A 7 2.17 8.08 12.08
N LEU A 8 1.99 6.76 12.12
CA LEU A 8 1.46 5.95 11.02
C LEU A 8 -0.05 5.71 11.10
N GLU A 9 -0.74 6.08 12.17
CA GLU A 9 -2.19 5.87 12.31
C GLU A 9 -3.00 6.37 11.08
N PRO A 10 -2.71 7.55 10.49
CA PRO A 10 -3.41 8.00 9.29
C PRO A 10 -3.19 7.10 8.06
N LEU A 11 -2.12 6.30 8.06
CA LEU A 11 -1.72 5.43 6.96
C LEU A 11 -2.17 3.98 7.18
N TYR A 12 -2.81 3.63 8.29
CA TYR A 12 -3.24 2.25 8.54
C TYR A 12 -4.22 1.74 7.47
N ALA A 13 -5.23 2.53 7.10
CA ALA A 13 -6.18 2.15 6.05
C ALA A 13 -5.51 1.93 4.68
N PRO A 14 -4.69 2.86 4.13
CA PRO A 14 -4.02 2.62 2.86
C PRO A 14 -2.98 1.48 2.94
N ILE A 15 -2.28 1.30 4.06
CA ILE A 15 -1.39 0.16 4.28
C ILE A 15 -2.17 -1.15 4.21
N GLN A 16 -3.32 -1.22 4.87
CA GLN A 16 -4.17 -2.41 4.85
C GLN A 16 -4.69 -2.70 3.45
N ALA A 17 -5.09 -1.68 2.69
CA ALA A 17 -5.53 -1.85 1.30
C ALA A 17 -4.42 -2.42 0.41
N ILE A 18 -3.18 -1.93 0.55
CA ILE A 18 -2.02 -2.48 -0.18
C ILE A 18 -1.73 -3.92 0.25
N GLN A 19 -1.77 -4.22 1.56
CA GLN A 19 -1.55 -5.56 2.08
C GLN A 19 -2.59 -6.56 1.56
N ASN A 20 -3.88 -6.20 1.61
CA ASN A 20 -4.96 -7.02 1.07
C ASN A 20 -4.75 -7.29 -0.42
N LEU A 21 -4.34 -6.28 -1.20
CA LEU A 21 -4.05 -6.45 -2.62
C LEU A 21 -2.88 -7.40 -2.87
N ILE A 22 -1.80 -7.31 -2.08
CA ILE A 22 -0.65 -8.22 -2.16
C ILE A 22 -1.07 -9.66 -1.88
N GLU A 23 -1.97 -9.89 -0.92
CA GLU A 23 -2.50 -11.21 -0.60
C GLU A 23 -3.31 -11.83 -1.75
N GLN A 24 -3.96 -11.02 -2.59
CA GLN A 24 -4.66 -11.50 -3.79
C GLN A 24 -3.70 -11.99 -4.90
N PHE A 25 -2.41 -11.70 -4.79
CA PHE A 25 -1.37 -12.09 -5.75
C PHE A 25 -0.32 -13.01 -5.12
N ASP A 26 -0.77 -13.98 -4.33
CA ASP A 26 0.08 -14.99 -3.68
C ASP A 26 1.25 -14.40 -2.87
N ASN A 27 1.03 -13.21 -2.29
CA ASN A 27 2.03 -12.45 -1.56
C ASN A 27 3.27 -12.07 -2.39
N GLN A 28 3.15 -11.98 -3.72
CA GLN A 28 4.19 -11.49 -4.63
C GLN A 28 4.24 -9.95 -4.62
N GLY A 29 4.45 -9.36 -3.45
CA GLY A 29 4.57 -7.92 -3.32
C GLY A 29 5.17 -7.51 -1.99
N ILE A 30 5.52 -6.22 -1.89
CA ILE A 30 6.19 -5.66 -0.73
C ILE A 30 5.81 -4.19 -0.56
N ILE A 31 5.57 -3.79 0.68
CA ILE A 31 5.45 -2.37 1.07
C ILE A 31 6.86 -1.77 1.09
N ILE A 32 7.02 -0.61 0.45
CA ILE A 32 8.31 0.08 0.33
C ILE A 32 8.20 1.52 0.85
N GLY A 33 9.25 2.32 0.62
CA GLY A 33 9.21 3.75 0.90
C GLY A 33 9.25 4.11 2.39
N GLY A 34 8.61 5.24 2.73
CA GLY A 34 8.64 5.83 4.07
C GLY A 34 8.00 4.95 5.14
N VAL A 35 6.90 4.27 4.79
CA VAL A 35 6.21 3.31 5.67
C VAL A 35 7.14 2.14 6.03
N ALA A 36 7.76 1.50 5.03
CA ALA A 36 8.64 0.35 5.27
C ALA A 36 9.83 0.71 6.16
N ALA A 37 10.46 1.87 5.92
CA ALA A 37 11.55 2.37 6.76
C ALA A 37 11.10 2.68 8.20
N SER A 38 9.84 3.08 8.37
CA SER A 38 9.24 3.40 9.68
C SER A 38 8.92 2.16 10.52
N ILE A 39 8.67 1.01 9.89
CA ILE A 39 8.46 -0.28 10.57
C ILE A 39 9.79 -0.81 11.15
N LEU A 40 10.90 -0.68 10.42
CA LEU A 40 12.20 -1.21 10.81
C LEU A 40 13.01 -0.28 11.73
N GLY A 41 12.52 0.92 12.02
CA GLY A 41 13.28 1.93 12.74
C GLY A 41 12.42 3.01 13.35
N LYS A 42 12.97 4.24 13.46
CA LYS A 42 12.19 5.38 13.93
C LYS A 42 11.28 5.87 12.79
N PRO A 43 9.96 6.04 13.03
CA PRO A 43 9.07 6.56 12.01
C PRO A 43 9.56 7.87 11.41
N ARG A 44 9.56 7.94 10.09
CA ARG A 44 9.84 9.17 9.34
C ARG A 44 8.51 9.78 8.91
N LEU A 45 8.49 11.11 8.78
CA LEU A 45 7.34 11.80 8.21
C LEU A 45 7.15 11.32 6.76
N THR A 46 6.03 10.69 6.45
CA THR A 46 5.63 10.27 5.11
C THR A 46 4.13 10.55 4.96
N ALA A 47 3.70 10.92 3.76
CA ALA A 47 2.30 11.31 3.49
C ALA A 47 1.51 10.21 2.76
N ASP A 48 2.22 9.20 2.28
CA ASP A 48 1.77 8.14 1.39
C ASP A 48 2.30 6.78 1.83
N ALA A 49 1.69 5.74 1.27
CA ALA A 49 2.10 4.35 1.40
C ALA A 49 2.40 3.80 0.00
N ASP A 50 3.57 3.20 -0.17
CA ASP A 50 4.04 2.67 -1.44
C ASP A 50 4.06 1.14 -1.41
N GLY A 51 3.64 0.52 -2.52
CA GLY A 51 3.70 -0.92 -2.71
C GLY A 51 4.30 -1.29 -4.07
N MET A 52 5.03 -2.38 -4.12
CA MET A 52 5.54 -2.99 -5.35
C MET A 52 5.01 -4.42 -5.46
N LEU A 53 4.47 -4.79 -6.61
CA LEU A 53 4.04 -6.16 -6.90
C LEU A 53 4.88 -6.76 -8.04
N LEU A 54 5.23 -8.04 -7.92
CA LEU A 54 5.91 -8.80 -8.96
C LEU A 54 4.86 -9.61 -9.72
N LEU A 55 4.51 -9.16 -10.92
CA LEU A 55 3.43 -9.73 -11.73
C LEU A 55 3.84 -9.92 -13.19
N SER A 56 3.18 -10.86 -13.87
CA SER A 56 3.19 -10.89 -15.34
C SER A 56 2.48 -9.65 -15.90
N ILE A 57 2.87 -9.22 -17.10
CA ILE A 57 2.17 -8.17 -17.84
C ILE A 57 0.70 -8.53 -18.08
N ASP A 58 0.40 -9.82 -18.30
CA ASP A 58 -0.97 -10.30 -18.52
C ASP A 58 -1.89 -10.12 -17.29
N ALA A 59 -1.31 -9.92 -16.11
CA ALA A 59 -2.06 -9.74 -14.86
C ALA A 59 -2.36 -8.25 -14.56
N ILE A 60 -1.92 -7.30 -15.39
CA ILE A 60 -2.11 -5.86 -15.14
C ILE A 60 -3.60 -5.49 -15.11
N GLU A 61 -4.43 -6.04 -16.02
CA GLU A 61 -5.87 -5.77 -16.01
C GLU A 61 -6.53 -6.28 -14.72
N GLN A 62 -6.16 -7.48 -14.28
CA GLN A 62 -6.62 -8.05 -13.03
C GLN A 62 -6.19 -7.21 -11.82
N LEU A 63 -4.96 -6.69 -11.82
CA LEU A 63 -4.45 -5.77 -10.79
C LEU A 63 -5.35 -4.54 -10.66
N VAL A 64 -5.70 -3.89 -11.77
CA VAL A 64 -6.57 -2.69 -11.73
C VAL A 64 -7.96 -3.03 -11.17
N VAL A 65 -8.53 -4.17 -11.53
CA VAL A 65 -9.84 -4.61 -11.03
C VAL A 65 -9.80 -4.91 -9.53
N LEU A 66 -8.80 -5.64 -9.06
CA LEU A 66 -8.67 -6.03 -7.65
C LEU A 66 -8.31 -4.83 -6.77
N ALA A 67 -7.42 -3.96 -7.23
CA ALA A 67 -7.04 -2.72 -6.52
C ALA A 67 -8.28 -1.86 -6.23
N ARG A 68 -9.21 -1.71 -7.19
CA ARG A 68 -10.45 -0.96 -6.98
C ARG A 68 -11.33 -1.53 -5.86
N LYS A 69 -11.32 -2.85 -5.65
CA LYS A 69 -12.09 -3.49 -4.56
C LYS A 69 -11.55 -3.10 -3.18
N GLU A 70 -10.24 -2.88 -3.08
CA GLU A 70 -9.56 -2.39 -1.87
C GLU A 70 -9.58 -0.85 -1.76
N GLY A 71 -10.31 -0.15 -2.64
CA GLY A 71 -10.41 1.31 -2.65
C GLY A 71 -9.23 2.03 -3.30
N LEU A 72 -8.28 1.29 -3.90
CA LEU A 72 -7.17 1.84 -4.66
C LEU A 72 -7.64 2.15 -6.08
N ILE A 73 -7.95 3.42 -6.33
CA ILE A 73 -8.45 3.91 -7.62
C ILE A 73 -7.35 4.62 -8.42
N PRO A 74 -7.34 4.47 -9.77
CA PRO A 74 -6.47 5.27 -10.62
C PRO A 74 -6.67 6.76 -10.39
N ARG A 75 -5.57 7.50 -10.22
CA ARG A 75 -5.62 8.97 -10.09
C ARG A 75 -6.01 9.65 -11.40
N LEU A 76 -5.65 9.06 -12.54
CA LEU A 76 -5.86 9.60 -13.87
C LEU A 76 -6.74 8.65 -14.69
N PRO A 77 -7.63 9.17 -15.55
CA PRO A 77 -8.39 8.35 -16.49
C PRO A 77 -7.50 7.83 -17.62
N ASP A 78 -7.94 6.76 -18.27
CA ASP A 78 -7.36 6.29 -19.53
C ASP A 78 -7.66 7.32 -20.63
N VAL A 79 -6.66 7.61 -21.48
CA VAL A 79 -6.74 8.56 -22.59
C VAL A 79 -6.81 7.88 -23.94
#